data_AF-A0A6A4PEJ3-F1
#
_entry.id   AF-A0A6A4PEJ3-F1
#
_cell.length_a   1.000
_cell.length_b   1.000
_cell.length_c   1.000
_cell.angle_alpha   90.00
_cell.angle_beta   90.00
_cell.angle_gamma   90.00
#
_symmetry.space_group_name_H-M   'P 1'
#
loop_
_entity.id
_entity.type
_entity.pdbx_description
1 polymer ?
#
loop_
_entity_poly.entity_id
_entity_poly.type
_entity_poly.pdbx_seq_one_letter_code
_entity_poly.pdbx_strand_id
1 'polypeptide(L)'
;MGFRKVICYSDSMDVISLVHGSRPNYHHYMAIVLHIQDLIRMDWEISINHILREWNSCADYLAKKGATSTSTFTILDYVPYELKHTLFSYAIGTWFARS
;
A
#
# COMPACT_ATOMS: atom_id res chain seq x y z
N MET A 1 -11.89 -9.36 -16.54
CA MET A 1 -11.94 -10.06 -15.25
C MET A 1 -10.79 -9.54 -14.40
N GLY A 2 -11.05 -9.21 -13.14
CA GLY A 2 -10.07 -8.64 -12.19
C GLY A 2 -10.43 -9.05 -10.77
N PHE A 3 -9.63 -8.67 -9.79
CA PHE A 3 -9.95 -8.97 -8.38
C PHE A 3 -11.26 -8.29 -7.99
N ARG A 4 -12.20 -9.06 -7.42
CA ARG A 4 -13.51 -8.58 -6.95
C ARG A 4 -13.59 -8.42 -5.43
N LYS A 5 -12.56 -8.92 -4.74
CA LYS A 5 -12.36 -8.79 -3.31
C LYS A 5 -10.91 -8.40 -3.09
N VAL A 6 -10.67 -7.22 -2.52
CA VAL A 6 -9.33 -6.69 -2.28
C VAL A 6 -9.20 -6.19 -0.86
N ILE A 7 -8.10 -6.58 -0.21
CA ILE A 7 -7.71 -6.05 1.08
C ILE A 7 -6.42 -5.27 0.85
N CYS A 8 -6.46 -3.97 1.10
CA CYS A 8 -5.32 -3.08 1.04
C CYS A 8 -4.84 -2.81 2.47
N TYR A 9 -3.53 -2.92 2.70
CA TYR A 9 -2.90 -2.55 3.95
C TYR A 9 -2.02 -1.32 3.72
N SER A 10 -2.15 -0.31 4.58
CA SER A 10 -1.34 0.90 4.54
C SER A 10 -0.84 1.22 5.95
N ASP A 11 0.39 1.71 6.06
CA ASP A 11 0.96 2.21 7.32
C ASP A 11 0.68 3.69 7.56
N SER A 12 0.06 4.39 6.62
CA SER A 12 -0.30 5.81 6.76
C SER A 12 -1.76 5.98 7.15
N MET A 13 -1.99 6.26 8.43
CA MET A 13 -3.32 6.61 8.94
C MET A 13 -3.86 7.90 8.28
N ASP A 14 -2.97 8.83 7.92
CA ASP A 14 -3.32 10.06 7.21
C ASP A 14 -3.90 9.75 5.83
N VAL A 15 -3.28 8.84 5.06
CA VAL A 15 -3.79 8.43 3.75
C VAL A 15 -5.14 7.75 3.88
N ILE A 16 -5.31 6.83 4.85
CA ILE A 16 -6.59 6.14 5.10
C ILE A 16 -7.68 7.16 5.43
N SER A 17 -7.38 8.10 6.33
CA SER A 17 -8.31 9.16 6.72
C SER A 17 -8.67 10.06 5.52
N LEU A 18 -7.70 10.38 4.68
CA LEU A 18 -7.88 11.22 3.50
C LEU A 18 -8.75 10.57 2.43
N VAL A 19 -8.58 9.27 2.16
CA VAL A 19 -9.38 8.56 1.15
C VAL A 19 -10.79 8.24 1.64
N HIS A 20 -10.98 8.00 2.94
CA HIS A 20 -12.30 7.76 3.53
C HIS A 20 -13.07 9.03 3.92
N GLY A 21 -12.38 10.16 4.08
CA GLY A 21 -12.99 11.43 4.47
C GLY A 21 -13.96 12.00 3.42
N SER A 22 -14.91 12.82 3.89
CA SER A 22 -15.72 13.68 3.03
C SER A 22 -14.87 14.85 2.51
N ARG A 23 -15.06 15.24 1.24
CA ARG A 23 -14.35 16.40 0.65
C ARG A 23 -14.82 17.68 1.38
N PRO A 24 -13.95 18.50 2.01
CA PRO A 24 -13.15 19.48 1.25
C PRO A 24 -11.80 19.94 1.89
N ASN A 25 -10.83 20.30 1.04
CA ASN A 25 -9.84 21.40 1.14
C ASN A 25 -8.82 21.22 0.00
N TYR A 26 -8.31 22.30 -0.59
CA TYR A 26 -7.29 22.25 -1.65
C TYR A 26 -6.05 21.51 -1.15
N HIS A 27 -5.90 20.25 -1.54
CA HIS A 27 -4.73 19.43 -1.23
C HIS A 27 -3.92 19.23 -2.49
N HIS A 28 -2.58 19.30 -2.39
CA HIS A 28 -1.67 19.11 -3.53
C HIS A 28 -1.99 17.80 -4.28
N TYR A 29 -2.33 16.74 -3.55
CA TYR A 29 -2.60 15.42 -4.10
C TYR A 29 -4.08 15.11 -4.35
N MET A 30 -4.96 16.13 -4.41
CA MET A 30 -6.40 15.93 -4.51
C MET A 30 -6.78 15.03 -5.69
N ALA A 31 -6.18 15.23 -6.88
CA ALA A 31 -6.47 14.41 -8.06
C ALA A 31 -6.24 12.91 -7.82
N ILE A 32 -5.17 12.55 -7.12
CA ILE A 32 -4.84 11.16 -6.76
C ILE A 32 -5.86 10.62 -5.75
N VAL A 33 -6.20 11.42 -4.73
CA VAL A 33 -7.21 11.05 -3.72
C VAL A 33 -8.56 10.77 -4.39
N LEU A 34 -9.01 11.63 -5.31
CA LEU A 34 -10.27 11.41 -6.02
C LEU A 34 -10.25 10.11 -6.81
N HIS A 35 -9.14 9.82 -7.49
CA HIS A 35 -8.99 8.59 -8.25
C HIS A 35 -9.05 7.35 -7.35
N ILE A 36 -8.40 7.37 -6.19
CA ILE A 36 -8.50 6.27 -5.21
C ILE A 36 -9.94 6.11 -4.70
N GLN A 37 -10.64 7.22 -4.42
CA GLN A 37 -12.03 7.17 -4.01
C GLN A 37 -12.96 6.60 -5.09
N ASP A 38 -12.70 6.89 -6.37
CA ASP A 38 -13.45 6.33 -7.48
C ASP A 38 -13.19 4.82 -7.61
N LEU A 39 -11.95 4.37 -7.42
CA LEU A 39 -11.63 2.95 -7.31
C LEU A 39 -12.40 2.31 -6.14
N ILE A 40 -12.42 2.91 -4.96
CA ILE A 40 -13.16 2.38 -3.80
C ILE A 40 -14.65 2.20 -4.09
N ARG A 41 -15.25 3.11 -4.88
CA ARG A 41 -16.68 3.09 -5.23
C ARG A 41 -17.04 2.21 -6.42
N MET A 42 -16.06 1.55 -7.05
CA MET A 42 -16.36 0.58 -8.10
C MET A 42 -17.24 -0.54 -7.56
N ASP A 43 -17.87 -1.29 -8.46
CA ASP A 43 -18.58 -2.51 -8.10
C ASP A 43 -17.54 -3.60 -7.79
N TRP A 44 -17.06 -3.68 -6.55
CA TRP A 44 -16.16 -4.70 -5.98
C TRP A 44 -16.12 -4.55 -4.46
N GLU A 45 -15.65 -5.58 -3.75
CA GLU A 45 -15.45 -5.53 -2.31
C GLU A 45 -14.02 -5.07 -2.02
N ILE A 46 -13.86 -3.95 -1.32
CA ILE A 46 -12.56 -3.42 -0.90
C ILE A 46 -12.56 -3.06 0.58
N SER A 47 -11.48 -3.43 1.26
CA SER A 47 -11.19 -3.02 2.64
C SER A 47 -9.79 -2.42 2.69
N ILE A 48 -9.66 -1.24 3.29
CA ILE A 48 -8.37 -0.58 3.53
C ILE A 48 -8.13 -0.58 5.03
N ASN A 49 -7.02 -1.20 5.46
CA ASN A 49 -6.69 -1.39 6.87
C ASN A 49 -5.37 -0.72 7.21
N HIS A 50 -5.32 -0.11 8.39
CA HIS A 50 -4.07 0.40 8.93
C HIS A 50 -3.22 -0.74 9.48
N ILE A 51 -1.92 -0.71 9.24
CA ILE A 51 -0.93 -1.62 9.84
C ILE A 51 0.27 -0.83 10.37
N LEU A 52 1.06 -1.47 11.22
CA LEU A 52 2.33 -0.90 11.66
C LEU A 52 3.32 -0.81 10.50
N ARG A 53 4.17 0.22 10.51
CA ARG A 53 5.18 0.47 9.46
C ARG A 53 6.15 -0.69 9.31
N GLU A 54 6.52 -1.32 10.42
CA GLU A 54 7.38 -2.50 10.47
C GLU A 54 6.78 -3.67 9.68
N TRP A 55 5.45 -3.78 9.69
CA TRP A 55 4.71 -4.83 9.00
C TRP A 55 4.54 -4.52 7.52
N ASN A 56 4.56 -3.23 7.15
CA ASN A 56 4.59 -2.77 5.77
C ASN A 56 6.02 -2.68 5.18
N SER A 57 7.01 -3.32 5.84
CA SER A 57 8.44 -3.17 5.51
C SER A 57 8.81 -3.54 4.08
N CYS A 58 8.17 -4.56 3.49
CA CYS A 58 8.41 -4.91 2.08
C CYS A 58 7.99 -3.77 1.14
N ALA A 59 6.79 -3.20 1.35
CA ALA A 59 6.29 -2.09 0.54
C ALA A 59 7.11 -0.82 0.75
N ASP A 60 7.49 -0.50 2.00
CA ASP A 60 8.33 0.64 2.33
C ASP A 60 9.72 0.55 1.67
N TYR A 61 10.35 -0.62 1.68
CA TYR A 61 11.62 -0.84 0.97
C TYR A 61 11.45 -0.62 -0.54
N LEU A 62 10.41 -1.19 -1.15
CA LEU A 62 10.18 -1.04 -2.60
C LEU A 62 9.88 0.41 -2.98
N ALA A 63 9.10 1.14 -2.16
CA ALA A 63 8.81 2.55 -2.36
C ALA A 63 10.09 3.40 -2.28
N LYS A 64 10.96 3.17 -1.28
CA LYS A 64 12.25 3.85 -1.15
C LYS A 64 13.18 3.56 -2.32
N LYS A 65 13.26 2.29 -2.75
CA LYS A 65 14.06 1.88 -3.91
C LYS A 65 13.56 2.51 -5.21
N GLY A 66 12.24 2.60 -5.38
CA GLY A 66 11.63 3.30 -6.52
C GLY A 66 11.92 4.80 -6.51
N ALA A 67 11.82 5.45 -5.35
CA ALA A 67 12.07 6.88 -5.19
C ALA A 67 13.53 7.30 -5.47
N THR A 68 14.49 6.40 -5.25
CA THR A 68 15.91 6.64 -5.56
C THR A 68 16.32 6.16 -6.94
N SER A 69 15.42 5.50 -7.68
CA SER A 69 15.69 5.02 -9.04
C SER A 69 15.58 6.17 -10.04
N THR A 70 16.50 6.20 -11.00
CA THR A 70 16.42 7.08 -12.18
C THR A 70 15.56 6.48 -13.30
N SER A 71 15.20 5.20 -13.18
CA SER A 71 14.39 4.49 -14.16
C SER A 71 12.91 4.69 -13.89
N THR A 72 12.13 4.92 -14.95
CA THR A 72 10.67 5.07 -14.85
C THR A 72 9.97 3.76 -14.44
N PHE A 73 10.57 2.63 -14.79
CA PHE A 73 10.09 1.30 -14.44
C PHE A 73 11.27 0.34 -14.32
N THR A 74 11.21 -0.57 -13.35
CA THR A 74 12.27 -1.56 -13.13
C THR A 74 11.63 -2.86 -12.69
N ILE A 75 11.98 -3.94 -13.41
CA ILE A 75 11.64 -5.31 -13.02
C ILE A 75 12.76 -5.83 -12.13
N LEU A 76 12.41 -6.45 -11.01
CA LEU A 76 13.36 -7.14 -10.14
C LEU A 76 13.27 -8.64 -10.45
N ASP A 77 14.21 -9.15 -11.25
CA ASP A 77 14.24 -10.58 -11.63
C ASP A 77 14.46 -11.51 -10.44
N TYR A 78 15.04 -10.98 -9.35
CA TYR A 78 15.27 -11.69 -8.10
C TYR A 78 14.87 -10.84 -6.90
N VAL A 79 14.42 -11.49 -5.83
CA VAL A 79 14.16 -10.83 -4.55
C VAL A 79 15.49 -10.26 -4.01
N PRO A 80 15.60 -8.93 -3.84
CA PRO A 80 16.77 -8.29 -3.24
C PRO A 80 17.09 -8.90 -1.88
N TYR A 81 18.38 -9.01 -1.55
CA TYR A 81 18.82 -9.63 -0.30
C TYR A 81 18.15 -9.00 0.93
N GLU A 82 17.97 -7.68 0.91
CA GLU A 82 17.36 -6.91 1.99
C GLU A 82 15.87 -7.22 2.18
N LEU A 83 15.20 -7.71 1.14
CA LEU A 83 13.79 -8.11 1.19
C LEU A 83 13.60 -9.59 1.57
N LYS A 84 14.63 -10.44 1.49
CA LYS A 84 14.47 -11.88 1.71
C LYS A 84 13.91 -12.18 3.10
N HIS A 85 14.44 -11.53 4.13
CA HIS A 85 14.03 -11.78 5.51
C HIS A 85 12.60 -11.28 5.79
N THR A 86 12.27 -10.07 5.35
CA THR A 86 10.94 -9.47 5.56
C THR A 86 9.88 -10.22 4.77
N LEU A 87 10.16 -10.57 3.51
CA LEU A 87 9.26 -11.36 2.67
C LEU A 87 9.04 -12.76 3.23
N PHE A 88 10.10 -13.43 3.68
CA PHE A 88 9.99 -14.75 4.31
C PHE A 88 9.12 -14.68 5.56
N SER A 89 9.37 -13.69 6.43
CA SER A 89 8.60 -13.51 7.67
C SER A 89 7.11 -13.21 7.42
N TYR A 90 6.81 -12.43 6.37
CA TYR A 90 5.43 -12.20 5.93
C TYR A 90 4.77 -13.50 5.44
N ALA A 91 5.48 -14.29 4.61
CA ALA A 91 4.97 -15.52 4.02
C ALA A 91 4.66 -16.62 5.05
N ILE A 92 5.47 -16.73 6.11
CA ILE A 92 5.26 -17.71 7.19
C ILE A 92 4.27 -17.24 8.26
N GLY A 93 3.74 -16.02 8.13
CA GLY A 93 2.74 -15.48 9.06
C GLY A 93 3.26 -15.27 10.48
N THR A 94 4.56 -15.10 10.71
CA THR A 94 5.10 -14.97 12.08
C THR A 94 4.82 -13.61 12.73
N TRP A 95 4.18 -12.69 12.03
CA TRP A 95 3.76 -11.39 12.57
C TRP A 95 2.24 -11.39 12.78
N PHE A 96 1.78 -12.06 13.84
CA PHE A 96 0.40 -11.98 14.33
C PHE A 96 0.35 -11.39 15.73
N ALA A 97 -0.20 -10.19 15.82
CA ALA A 97 -1.23 -9.87 16.80
C ALA A 97 -2.21 -8.93 16.11
N ARG A 98 -3.28 -9.50 15.53
CA ARG A 98 -4.47 -8.70 15.19
C ARG A 98 -5.10 -8.30 16.53
N SER A 99 -4.66 -7.17 17.09
CA SER A 99 -5.38 -6.49 18.18
C SER A 99 -6.51 -5.67 17.60
#